data_AF-A0A0F6RBY2-F1
#
_entry.id   AF-A0A0F6RBY2-F1
#
_cell.length_a   1.000
_cell.length_b   1.000
_cell.length_c   1.000
_cell.angle_alpha   90.00
_cell.angle_beta   90.00
_cell.angle_gamma   90.00
#
_symmetry.space_group_name_H-M   'P 1'
#
loop_
_entity.id
_entity.type
_entity.pdbx_description
1 polymer ?
#
loop_
_entity_poly.entity_id
_entity_poly.type
_entity_poly.pdbx_seq_one_letter_code
_entity_poly.pdbx_strand_id
1 'polypeptide(L)'
;MKLKVIVAAIGIMFVSACTMGYDELQAMCKKDAGTVIYERVEVDGYYSDNCTGPCWSELLHDQFEFVEIYNPTERDFYNPGKGYWHIYLSKQGDENCYSRVTSRQEHRLDSGQCIAFKKIDKPTAIYGYKHELSDTFILKNYYGSEISKYITTAYRISDNKVLAESVDYRLDRDPSTTGDGGGVGCKRSGSGKEPLKYMKTEVFE
;
A
#
# COMPACT_ATOMS: atom_id res chain seq x y z
N MET A 1 -34.12 -31.35 47.47
CA MET A 1 -34.45 -29.91 47.46
C MET A 1 -33.28 -29.15 46.85
N LYS A 2 -33.49 -28.47 45.72
CA LYS A 2 -32.69 -27.39 45.09
C LYS A 2 -31.25 -27.69 44.63
N LEU A 3 -31.13 -28.24 43.42
CA LEU A 3 -29.99 -28.05 42.53
C LEU A 3 -30.12 -26.63 41.91
N LYS A 4 -29.24 -25.69 42.28
CA LYS A 4 -29.25 -24.31 41.73
C LYS A 4 -27.92 -23.96 41.07
N VAL A 5 -27.97 -23.96 39.74
CA VAL A 5 -27.34 -22.98 38.82
C VAL A 5 -25.90 -22.55 39.17
N ILE A 6 -24.93 -23.30 38.66
CA ILE A 6 -23.56 -22.79 38.42
C ILE A 6 -23.25 -23.04 36.93
N VAL A 7 -24.02 -22.42 36.03
CA VAL A 7 -23.73 -22.46 34.60
C VAL A 7 -24.11 -21.10 34.00
N ALA A 8 -23.37 -20.05 34.36
CA ALA A 8 -23.57 -18.73 33.73
C ALA A 8 -22.33 -17.81 33.76
N ALA A 9 -21.13 -18.31 34.13
CA ALA A 9 -19.94 -17.46 34.26
C ALA A 9 -18.81 -17.78 33.25
N ILE A 10 -18.90 -18.89 32.49
CA ILE A 10 -17.82 -19.32 31.60
C ILE A 10 -18.00 -18.79 30.15
N GLY A 11 -19.19 -18.29 29.80
CA GLY A 11 -19.47 -17.80 28.44
C GLY A 11 -18.99 -16.38 28.11
N ILE A 12 -18.60 -15.56 29.11
CA ILE A 12 -18.32 -14.12 28.91
C ILE A 12 -16.82 -13.85 28.63
N MET A 13 -15.90 -14.73 29.04
CA MET A 13 -14.46 -14.49 28.84
C MET A 13 -13.96 -14.69 27.40
N PHE A 14 -14.71 -15.39 26.54
CA PHE A 14 -14.28 -15.63 25.16
C PHE A 14 -14.64 -14.52 24.18
N VAL A 15 -15.54 -13.59 24.54
CA VAL A 15 -15.98 -12.52 23.63
C VAL A 15 -15.12 -11.26 23.77
N SER A 16 -14.51 -11.01 24.93
CA SER A 16 -13.70 -9.80 25.18
C SER A 16 -12.32 -9.83 24.51
N ALA A 17 -11.74 -11.00 24.26
CA ALA A 17 -10.43 -11.08 23.62
C ALA A 17 -10.49 -10.61 22.16
N CYS A 18 -11.57 -10.93 21.42
CA CYS A 18 -11.70 -10.64 20.00
C CYS A 18 -11.79 -9.14 19.64
N THR A 19 -12.15 -8.25 20.56
CA THR A 19 -12.28 -6.81 20.28
C THR A 19 -11.03 -6.00 20.63
N MET A 20 -10.19 -6.49 21.55
CA MET A 20 -9.07 -5.72 22.10
C MET A 20 -8.07 -5.24 21.05
N GLY A 21 -7.61 -6.11 20.15
CA GLY A 21 -6.64 -5.71 19.11
C GLY A 21 -7.21 -4.67 18.15
N TYR A 22 -8.52 -4.70 17.91
CA TYR A 22 -9.20 -3.72 17.07
C TYR A 22 -9.36 -2.36 17.77
N ASP A 23 -9.64 -2.36 19.07
CA ASP A 23 -9.76 -1.13 19.85
C ASP A 23 -8.41 -0.41 19.97
N GLU A 24 -7.33 -1.16 20.21
CA GLU A 24 -5.96 -0.62 20.20
C GLU A 24 -5.59 -0.05 18.83
N LEU A 25 -5.87 -0.78 17.76
CA LEU A 25 -5.67 -0.30 16.39
C LEU A 25 -6.46 1.02 16.17
N GLN A 26 -7.74 1.08 16.54
CA GLN A 26 -8.53 2.29 16.40
C GLN A 26 -7.97 3.47 17.19
N ALA A 27 -7.48 3.23 18.41
CA ALA A 27 -6.88 4.26 19.25
C ALA A 27 -5.63 4.84 18.59
N MET A 28 -4.75 3.98 18.03
CA MET A 28 -3.58 4.41 17.26
C MET A 28 -4.00 5.18 16.00
N CYS A 29 -4.96 4.67 15.23
CA CYS A 29 -5.46 5.34 14.03
C CYS A 29 -6.00 6.76 14.34
N LYS A 30 -6.73 6.93 15.44
CA LYS A 30 -7.25 8.24 15.85
C LYS A 30 -6.17 9.21 16.32
N LYS A 31 -5.05 8.70 16.83
CA LYS A 31 -3.97 9.52 17.40
C LYS A 31 -3.23 10.29 16.31
N ASP A 32 -2.76 9.61 15.28
CA ASP A 32 -1.86 10.19 14.28
C ASP A 32 -1.95 9.59 12.87
N ALA A 33 -2.88 8.66 12.60
CA ALA A 33 -3.07 8.19 11.23
C ALA A 33 -3.66 9.25 10.30
N GLY A 34 -3.41 9.02 9.01
CA GLY A 34 -3.83 9.87 7.91
C GLY A 34 -2.67 10.57 7.22
N THR A 35 -3.01 11.51 6.36
CA THR A 35 -2.06 12.15 5.46
C THR A 35 -1.89 13.63 5.83
N VAL A 36 -0.65 14.10 5.79
CA VAL A 36 -0.28 15.51 5.86
C VAL A 36 0.35 15.88 4.52
N ILE A 37 -0.19 16.91 3.87
CA ILE A 37 0.31 17.42 2.59
C ILE A 37 0.99 18.77 2.87
N TYR A 38 2.30 18.83 2.66
CA TYR A 38 3.09 20.04 2.81
C TYR A 38 3.12 20.86 1.51
N GLU A 39 3.12 20.19 0.36
CA GLU A 39 3.15 20.81 -0.96
C GLU A 39 2.40 19.96 -1.98
N ARG A 40 1.60 20.60 -2.84
CA ARG A 40 0.93 19.97 -3.97
C ARG A 40 1.71 20.25 -5.24
N VAL A 41 1.93 19.21 -6.04
CA VAL A 41 2.62 19.27 -7.33
C VAL A 41 1.84 18.43 -8.33
N GLU A 42 1.90 18.80 -9.61
CA GLU A 42 1.40 17.98 -10.70
C GLU A 42 2.53 17.07 -11.19
N VAL A 43 2.23 15.79 -11.37
CA VAL A 43 3.24 14.80 -11.75
C VAL A 43 2.71 13.87 -12.85
N ASP A 44 3.53 13.63 -13.87
CA ASP A 44 3.20 12.66 -14.91
C ASP A 44 3.36 11.23 -14.40
N GLY A 45 4.39 11.00 -13.59
CA GLY A 45 4.71 9.72 -12.99
C GLY A 45 5.63 9.87 -11.78
N TYR A 46 5.98 8.75 -11.16
CA TYR A 46 6.78 8.72 -9.94
C TYR A 46 7.71 7.52 -9.88
N TYR A 47 8.72 7.60 -9.03
CA TYR A 47 9.59 6.48 -8.66
C TYR A 47 9.11 5.81 -7.37
N SER A 48 9.04 4.48 -7.31
CA SER A 48 8.80 3.71 -6.09
C SER A 48 10.05 2.91 -5.74
N ASP A 49 10.56 3.11 -4.52
CA ASP A 49 11.72 2.39 -4.00
C ASP A 49 11.40 0.97 -3.51
N ASN A 50 10.12 0.66 -3.35
CA ASN A 50 9.64 -0.59 -2.78
C ASN A 50 8.47 -1.14 -3.60
N CYS A 51 8.78 -1.58 -4.82
CA CYS A 51 7.84 -2.30 -5.67
C CYS A 51 8.07 -3.81 -5.57
N THR A 52 7.37 -4.47 -4.65
CA THR A 52 7.41 -5.94 -4.49
C THR A 52 6.19 -6.66 -5.08
N GLY A 53 5.29 -5.91 -5.72
CA GLY A 53 4.01 -6.40 -6.23
C GLY A 53 3.60 -5.76 -7.57
N PRO A 54 2.29 -5.71 -7.88
CA PRO A 54 1.79 -5.20 -9.15
C PRO A 54 1.77 -3.65 -9.20
N CYS A 55 2.92 -3.00 -9.23
CA CYS A 55 3.00 -1.53 -9.16
C CYS A 55 2.47 -0.81 -10.41
N TRP A 56 2.32 -1.52 -11.53
CA TRP A 56 1.57 -1.01 -12.70
C TRP A 56 0.08 -0.86 -12.43
N SER A 57 -0.46 -1.42 -11.34
CA SER A 57 -1.89 -1.32 -11.06
C SER A 57 -2.34 0.12 -10.85
N GLU A 58 -1.43 0.98 -10.39
CA GLU A 58 -1.67 2.42 -10.29
C GLU A 58 -1.87 3.05 -11.66
N LEU A 59 -1.19 2.59 -12.72
CA LEU A 59 -1.43 3.07 -14.10
C LEU A 59 -2.84 2.74 -14.63
N LEU A 60 -3.48 1.72 -14.06
CA LEU A 60 -4.80 1.25 -14.47
C LEU A 60 -5.94 1.88 -13.67
N HIS A 61 -5.62 2.47 -12.52
CA HIS A 61 -6.61 3.06 -11.60
C HIS A 61 -6.48 4.58 -11.51
N ASP A 62 -5.27 5.07 -11.74
CA ASP A 62 -4.86 6.43 -11.49
C ASP A 62 -4.35 7.05 -12.78
N GLN A 63 -4.41 8.38 -12.86
CA GLN A 63 -4.10 9.11 -14.08
C GLN A 63 -2.58 9.24 -14.33
N PHE A 64 -1.73 8.42 -13.71
CA PHE A 64 -0.28 8.46 -13.94
C PHE A 64 0.05 7.90 -15.33
N GLU A 65 0.96 8.57 -16.02
CA GLU A 65 1.48 8.13 -17.32
C GLU A 65 2.52 7.03 -17.17
N PHE A 66 3.30 7.07 -16.09
CA PHE A 66 4.32 6.06 -15.82
C PHE A 66 4.60 5.85 -14.32
N VAL A 67 5.18 4.70 -14.01
CA VAL A 67 5.78 4.37 -12.71
C VAL A 67 7.18 3.84 -12.96
N GLU A 68 8.15 4.35 -12.22
CA GLU A 68 9.52 3.83 -12.23
C GLU A 68 9.80 3.04 -10.96
N ILE A 69 10.55 1.95 -11.10
CA ILE A 69 10.88 1.08 -9.97
C ILE A 69 12.32 0.62 -10.06
N TYR A 70 12.87 0.18 -8.93
CA TYR A 70 14.05 -0.67 -8.89
C TYR A 70 13.65 -2.10 -8.52
N ASN A 71 13.91 -3.06 -9.41
CA ASN A 71 13.81 -4.47 -9.06
C ASN A 71 15.21 -4.99 -8.65
N PRO A 72 15.40 -5.39 -7.37
CA PRO A 72 16.68 -5.90 -6.91
C PRO A 72 16.97 -7.35 -7.35
N THR A 73 15.96 -8.06 -7.90
CA THR A 73 16.02 -9.49 -8.19
C THR A 73 16.08 -9.82 -9.68
N GLU A 74 16.78 -10.90 -10.05
CA GLU A 74 16.85 -11.38 -11.44
C GLU A 74 15.56 -12.06 -11.90
N ARG A 75 14.77 -12.60 -10.96
CA ARG A 75 13.51 -13.28 -11.25
C ARG A 75 12.46 -12.79 -10.28
N ASP A 76 11.52 -12.03 -10.80
CA ASP A 76 10.28 -11.68 -10.14
C ASP A 76 9.10 -12.25 -10.94
N PHE A 77 8.03 -12.57 -10.25
CA PHE A 77 6.77 -12.95 -10.86
C PHE A 77 6.18 -11.79 -11.67
N TYR A 78 6.41 -10.56 -11.20
CA TYR A 78 5.80 -9.35 -11.73
C TYR A 78 6.71 -8.54 -12.65
N ASN A 79 8.02 -8.54 -12.39
CA ASN A 79 9.00 -7.70 -13.09
C ASN A 79 9.93 -8.52 -14.02
N PRO A 80 10.31 -7.98 -15.20
CA PRO A 80 11.07 -8.71 -16.21
C PRO A 80 12.53 -9.05 -15.86
N GLY A 81 13.12 -8.43 -14.83
CA GLY A 81 14.47 -8.78 -14.34
C GLY A 81 15.09 -7.70 -13.45
N LYS A 82 16.37 -7.84 -13.08
CA LYS A 82 17.05 -6.90 -12.18
C LYS A 82 17.36 -5.57 -12.88
N GLY A 83 17.17 -4.47 -12.15
CA GLY A 83 17.51 -3.11 -12.58
C GLY A 83 16.36 -2.13 -12.44
N TYR A 84 16.55 -0.94 -13.00
CA TYR A 84 15.50 0.07 -13.06
C TYR A 84 14.58 -0.15 -14.27
N TRP A 85 13.29 0.06 -14.04
CA TRP A 85 12.26 -0.13 -15.06
C TRP A 85 11.33 1.08 -15.08
N HIS A 86 11.03 1.54 -16.28
CA HIS A 86 9.99 2.52 -16.58
C HIS A 86 8.76 1.77 -17.10
N ILE A 87 7.69 1.82 -16.32
CA ILE A 87 6.44 1.08 -16.58
C ILE A 87 5.38 2.07 -17.03
N TYR A 88 4.70 1.79 -18.14
CA TYR A 88 3.74 2.69 -18.76
C TYR A 88 2.71 1.92 -19.58
N LEU A 89 1.58 2.55 -19.91
CA LEU A 89 0.63 2.01 -20.87
C LEU A 89 1.07 2.37 -22.30
N SER A 90 1.12 1.39 -23.18
CA SER A 90 1.47 1.57 -24.59
C SER A 90 0.47 0.87 -25.50
N LYS A 91 0.63 1.05 -26.81
CA LYS A 91 -0.14 0.32 -27.82
C LYS A 91 0.38 -1.11 -27.94
N GLN A 92 -0.51 -2.05 -28.25
CA GLN A 92 -0.11 -3.40 -28.61
C GLN A 92 0.89 -3.39 -29.78
N GLY A 93 1.93 -4.22 -29.66
CA GLY A 93 3.03 -4.29 -30.62
C GLY A 93 4.26 -3.45 -30.25
N ASP A 94 4.20 -2.66 -29.18
CA ASP A 94 5.41 -2.06 -28.57
C ASP A 94 6.39 -3.17 -28.17
N GLU A 95 7.68 -2.99 -28.50
CA GLU A 95 8.74 -3.96 -28.17
C GLU A 95 8.91 -4.17 -26.67
N ASN A 96 8.48 -3.19 -25.87
CA ASN A 96 8.52 -3.22 -24.42
C ASN A 96 7.24 -3.80 -23.80
N CYS A 97 6.21 -4.16 -24.59
CA CYS A 97 5.00 -4.79 -24.07
C CYS A 97 5.37 -6.06 -23.28
N TYR A 98 5.01 -6.10 -22.00
CA TYR A 98 5.28 -7.26 -21.16
C TYR A 98 4.07 -8.20 -21.12
N SER A 99 4.11 -9.22 -21.98
CA SER A 99 2.99 -10.13 -22.23
C SER A 99 2.47 -10.85 -20.98
N ARG A 100 3.37 -11.22 -20.05
CA ARG A 100 3.02 -11.90 -18.80
C ARG A 100 2.06 -11.08 -17.94
N VAL A 101 2.29 -9.77 -17.85
CA VAL A 101 1.47 -8.86 -17.06
C VAL A 101 0.24 -8.41 -17.85
N THR A 102 0.45 -8.05 -19.12
CA THR A 102 -0.62 -7.59 -20.02
C THR A 102 -1.77 -8.60 -20.12
N SER A 103 -1.47 -9.87 -20.38
CA SER A 103 -2.50 -10.92 -20.50
C SER A 103 -3.35 -11.10 -19.25
N ARG A 104 -2.79 -10.86 -18.05
CA ARG A 104 -3.53 -10.97 -16.79
C ARG A 104 -4.40 -9.75 -16.49
N GLN A 105 -4.14 -8.63 -17.15
CA GLN A 105 -4.85 -7.36 -16.96
C GLN A 105 -5.70 -6.97 -18.18
N GLU A 106 -5.87 -7.85 -19.17
CA GLU A 106 -6.59 -7.56 -20.41
C GLU A 106 -8.01 -7.01 -20.17
N HIS A 107 -8.72 -7.52 -19.16
CA HIS A 107 -10.04 -7.04 -18.76
C HIS A 107 -10.09 -5.60 -18.18
N ARG A 108 -8.93 -4.99 -17.93
CA ARG A 108 -8.77 -3.65 -17.35
C ARG A 108 -8.08 -2.67 -18.30
N LEU A 109 -7.63 -3.15 -19.46
CA LEU A 109 -6.94 -2.36 -20.46
C LEU A 109 -7.93 -1.95 -21.54
N ASP A 110 -7.73 -0.77 -22.14
CA ASP A 110 -8.47 -0.43 -23.34
C ASP A 110 -8.05 -1.35 -24.49
N SER A 111 -8.96 -1.52 -25.45
CA SER A 111 -8.70 -2.37 -26.62
C SER A 111 -7.45 -1.90 -27.37
N GLY A 112 -6.50 -2.82 -27.59
CA GLY A 112 -5.24 -2.50 -28.28
C GLY A 112 -4.18 -1.85 -27.39
N GLN A 113 -4.34 -1.83 -26.07
CA GLN A 113 -3.28 -1.43 -25.12
C GLN A 113 -2.48 -2.61 -24.56
N CYS A 114 -1.29 -2.32 -24.05
CA CYS A 114 -0.46 -3.23 -23.27
C CYS A 114 0.22 -2.49 -22.10
N ILE A 115 0.70 -3.25 -21.12
CA ILE A 115 1.56 -2.73 -20.05
C ILE A 115 3.00 -2.95 -20.49
N ALA A 116 3.72 -1.86 -20.73
CA ALA A 116 5.08 -1.86 -21.23
C ALA A 116 6.10 -1.68 -20.10
N PHE A 117 7.23 -2.37 -20.20
CA PHE A 117 8.35 -2.31 -19.25
C PHE A 117 9.63 -2.00 -20.02
N LYS A 118 10.08 -0.76 -19.95
CA LYS A 118 11.33 -0.32 -20.58
C LYS A 118 12.44 -0.29 -19.53
N LYS A 119 13.55 -0.98 -19.79
CA LYS A 119 14.73 -0.89 -18.92
C LYS A 119 15.36 0.50 -19.03
N ILE A 120 15.73 1.07 -17.90
CA ILE A 120 16.39 2.38 -17.81
C ILE A 120 17.65 2.26 -16.92
N ASP A 121 18.61 3.18 -17.10
CA ASP A 121 19.86 3.15 -16.33
C ASP A 121 19.69 3.73 -14.92
N LYS A 122 18.82 4.73 -14.79
CA LYS A 122 18.48 5.42 -13.54
C LYS A 122 17.08 6.02 -13.65
N PRO A 123 16.41 6.31 -12.51
CA PRO A 123 15.12 6.98 -12.52
C PRO A 123 15.17 8.33 -13.25
N THR A 124 14.12 8.61 -14.01
CA THR A 124 13.86 9.90 -14.68
C THR A 124 12.73 10.68 -14.01
N ALA A 125 11.94 10.03 -13.15
CA ALA A 125 10.92 10.67 -12.34
C ALA A 125 11.52 11.82 -11.50
N ILE A 126 10.78 12.92 -11.37
CA ILE A 126 11.17 14.05 -10.50
C ILE A 126 10.83 13.74 -9.03
N TYR A 127 9.80 12.94 -8.82
CA TYR A 127 9.22 12.65 -7.51
C TYR A 127 9.21 11.14 -7.25
N GLY A 128 9.28 10.79 -5.97
CA GLY A 128 9.26 9.40 -5.54
C GLY A 128 8.41 9.16 -4.30
N TYR A 129 8.09 7.90 -4.08
CA TYR A 129 7.50 7.39 -2.86
C TYR A 129 8.48 6.45 -2.16
N LYS A 130 8.55 6.58 -0.84
CA LYS A 130 9.21 5.62 0.04
C LYS A 130 8.21 5.05 1.04
N HIS A 131 8.36 3.77 1.34
CA HIS A 131 7.55 3.07 2.33
C HIS A 131 8.43 2.54 3.45
N GLU A 132 8.18 3.01 4.67
CA GLU A 132 8.96 2.65 5.86
C GLU A 132 8.07 1.97 6.89
N LEU A 133 8.49 0.80 7.37
CA LEU A 133 7.95 0.21 8.60
C LEU A 133 8.62 0.93 9.77
N SER A 134 7.91 1.89 10.36
CA SER A 134 8.43 2.74 11.43
C SER A 134 8.51 2.01 12.75
N ASP A 135 7.45 1.29 13.13
CA ASP A 135 7.32 0.63 14.42
C ASP A 135 6.46 -0.63 14.34
N THR A 136 6.68 -1.56 15.27
CA THR A 136 5.81 -2.71 15.51
C THR A 136 5.50 -2.83 17.00
N PHE A 137 4.21 -2.90 17.33
CA PHE A 137 3.69 -3.00 18.68
C PHE A 137 3.11 -4.40 18.94
N ILE A 138 3.74 -5.17 19.83
CA ILE A 138 3.29 -6.52 20.19
C ILE A 138 2.16 -6.44 21.22
N LEU A 139 1.00 -7.00 20.89
CA LEU A 139 -0.17 -7.08 21.75
C LEU A 139 -0.11 -8.35 22.62
N LYS A 140 0.53 -8.25 23.79
CA LYS A 140 0.75 -9.37 24.72
C LYS A 140 -0.52 -10.14 25.11
N ASN A 141 -1.66 -9.47 25.13
CA ASN A 141 -2.94 -10.04 25.58
C ASN A 141 -3.85 -10.51 24.42
N TYR A 142 -3.35 -10.51 23.18
CA TYR A 142 -4.11 -10.90 22.00
C TYR A 142 -3.28 -11.83 21.13
N TYR A 143 -3.10 -13.09 21.56
CA TYR A 143 -2.44 -14.16 20.77
C TYR A 143 -1.05 -13.84 20.17
N GLY A 144 -0.32 -12.86 20.73
CA GLY A 144 0.95 -12.42 20.13
C GLY A 144 0.78 -11.63 18.83
N SER A 145 -0.41 -11.12 18.55
CA SER A 145 -0.69 -10.20 17.44
C SER A 145 0.22 -8.96 17.49
N GLU A 146 0.40 -8.35 16.33
CA GLU A 146 1.26 -7.19 16.16
C GLU A 146 0.51 -6.07 15.45
N ILE A 147 0.72 -4.83 15.86
CA ILE A 147 0.29 -3.65 15.10
C ILE A 147 1.54 -3.01 14.51
N SER A 148 1.61 -2.92 13.19
CA SER A 148 2.70 -2.25 12.48
C SER A 148 2.29 -0.84 12.04
N LYS A 149 3.18 0.12 12.28
CA LYS A 149 3.07 1.51 11.80
C LYS A 149 3.85 1.66 10.50
N TYR A 150 3.17 2.04 9.43
CA TYR A 150 3.76 2.33 8.13
C TYR A 150 3.74 3.82 7.87
N ILE A 151 4.86 4.35 7.41
CA ILE A 151 4.99 5.72 6.93
C ILE A 151 5.25 5.66 5.44
N THR A 152 4.36 6.26 4.66
CA THR A 152 4.58 6.52 3.23
C THR A 152 4.93 7.98 3.06
N THR A 153 6.08 8.26 2.44
CA THR A 153 6.52 9.63 2.18
C THR A 153 6.60 9.86 0.68
N ALA A 154 5.94 10.91 0.21
CA ALA A 154 6.14 11.45 -1.12
C ALA A 154 7.21 12.55 -1.06
N TYR A 155 8.19 12.50 -1.95
CA TYR A 155 9.34 13.42 -1.90
C TYR A 155 9.83 13.78 -3.31
N ARG A 156 10.52 14.92 -3.41
CA ARG A 156 11.28 15.30 -4.60
C ARG A 156 12.65 14.62 -4.58
N ILE A 157 13.00 13.93 -5.65
CA ILE A 157 14.20 13.07 -5.70
C ILE A 157 15.49 13.90 -5.64
N SER A 158 15.52 15.07 -6.29
CA SER A 158 16.75 15.87 -6.43
C SER A 158 17.32 16.37 -5.10
N ASP A 159 16.47 16.65 -4.12
CA ASP A 159 16.87 17.25 -2.84
C ASP A 159 16.22 16.59 -1.61
N ASN A 160 15.52 15.48 -1.80
CA ASN A 160 14.77 14.76 -0.76
C ASN A 160 13.75 15.64 0.00
N LYS A 161 13.27 16.72 -0.63
CA LYS A 161 12.22 17.56 -0.03
C LYS A 161 10.94 16.73 0.13
N VAL A 162 10.47 16.63 1.37
CA VAL A 162 9.20 15.97 1.69
C VAL A 162 8.04 16.82 1.21
N LEU A 163 7.14 16.22 0.43
CA LEU A 163 5.94 16.87 -0.11
C LEU A 163 4.69 16.45 0.65
N ALA A 164 4.64 15.19 1.07
CA ALA A 164 3.57 14.67 1.90
C ALA A 164 4.01 13.42 2.65
N GLU A 165 3.35 13.16 3.78
CA GLU A 165 3.53 11.97 4.59
C GLU A 165 2.19 11.37 4.94
N SER A 166 2.09 10.04 4.88
CA SER A 166 0.92 9.29 5.29
C SER A 166 1.30 8.24 6.31
N VAL A 167 0.63 8.27 7.46
CA VAL A 167 0.74 7.25 8.50
C VAL A 167 -0.43 6.30 8.39
N ASP A 168 -0.14 5.00 8.32
CA ASP A 168 -1.13 3.93 8.40
C ASP A 168 -0.72 2.91 9.46
N TYR A 169 -1.71 2.24 10.04
CA TYR A 169 -1.51 1.16 10.99
C TYR A 169 -2.19 -0.10 10.51
N ARG A 170 -1.52 -1.24 10.66
CA ARG A 170 -2.06 -2.57 10.33
C ARG A 170 -1.92 -3.51 11.49
N LEU A 171 -3.03 -4.09 11.92
CA LEU A 171 -3.07 -5.21 12.84
C LEU A 171 -2.87 -6.51 12.07
N ASP A 172 -1.84 -7.27 12.44
CA ASP A 172 -1.67 -8.67 12.12
C ASP A 172 -2.13 -9.52 13.31
N ARG A 173 -3.16 -10.35 13.08
CA ARG A 173 -3.83 -11.10 14.16
C ARG A 173 -3.04 -12.33 14.60
N ASP A 174 -2.19 -12.87 13.73
CA ASP A 174 -1.37 -14.02 14.07
C ASP A 174 -0.15 -14.08 13.12
N PRO A 175 1.03 -13.60 13.57
CA PRO A 175 2.22 -13.59 12.73
C PRO A 175 2.73 -15.01 12.38
N SER A 176 2.21 -16.06 13.03
CA SER A 176 2.61 -17.45 12.79
C SER A 176 1.79 -18.19 11.73
N THR A 177 0.62 -17.66 11.33
CA THR A 177 -0.29 -18.30 10.35
C THR A 177 -0.40 -17.54 9.02
N THR A 178 0.37 -16.48 8.82
CA THR A 178 0.24 -15.59 7.67
C THR A 178 0.79 -16.17 6.36
N GLY A 179 -0.03 -17.01 5.72
CA GLY A 179 0.01 -17.27 4.27
C GLY A 179 -1.00 -16.41 3.50
N ASP A 180 -2.16 -16.09 4.09
CA ASP A 180 -3.27 -15.43 3.38
C ASP A 180 -4.00 -14.37 4.25
N GLY A 181 -3.63 -13.10 4.11
CA GLY A 181 -4.61 -12.02 3.91
C GLY A 181 -5.54 -11.54 5.05
N GLY A 182 -5.24 -11.76 6.33
CA GLY A 182 -6.16 -11.40 7.44
C GLY A 182 -5.98 -10.02 8.11
N GLY A 183 -5.02 -9.21 7.66
CA GLY A 183 -4.65 -7.96 8.35
C GLY A 183 -5.77 -6.90 8.34
N VAL A 184 -5.99 -6.22 9.47
CA VAL A 184 -6.96 -5.12 9.57
C VAL A 184 -6.20 -3.80 9.61
N GLY A 185 -6.40 -2.95 8.61
CA GLY A 185 -5.82 -1.59 8.59
C GLY A 185 -6.69 -0.56 9.32
N CYS A 186 -6.19 0.67 9.45
CA CYS A 186 -7.03 1.80 9.82
C CYS A 186 -8.23 1.87 8.86
N LYS A 187 -9.46 1.82 9.39
CA LYS A 187 -10.63 2.17 8.58
C LYS A 187 -10.41 3.62 8.11
N ARG A 188 -10.42 3.83 6.80
CA ARG A 188 -10.56 5.15 6.17
C ARG A 188 -11.93 5.72 6.57
N SER A 189 -12.03 6.15 7.83
CA SER A 189 -13.15 6.93 8.32
C SER A 189 -13.10 8.24 7.53
N GLY A 190 -14.24 8.65 6.97
CA GLY A 190 -14.38 9.83 6.11
C GLY A 190 -14.11 11.16 6.79
N SER A 191 -13.19 11.22 7.76
CA SER A 191 -12.67 12.44 8.37
C SER A 191 -11.61 13.05 7.44
N GLY A 192 -12.03 13.62 6.30
CA GLY A 192 -11.36 14.71 5.56
C GLY A 192 -9.85 14.61 5.24
N LYS A 193 -9.20 13.47 5.46
CA LYS A 193 -7.78 13.24 5.16
C LYS A 193 -7.71 12.39 3.91
N GLU A 194 -7.60 13.09 2.79
CA GLU A 194 -7.52 12.51 1.45
C GLU A 194 -6.28 11.61 1.34
N PRO A 195 -6.39 10.42 0.69
CA PRO A 195 -5.23 9.62 0.39
C PRO A 195 -4.21 10.43 -0.44
N LEU A 196 -2.92 10.06 -0.40
CA LEU A 196 -1.85 10.59 -1.27
C LEU A 196 -2.15 10.50 -2.78
N LYS A 197 -3.28 9.91 -3.14
CA LYS A 197 -3.86 9.73 -4.47
C LYS A 197 -4.06 11.04 -5.27
N TYR A 198 -3.98 12.21 -4.63
CA TYR A 198 -4.26 13.51 -5.26
C TYR A 198 -3.01 14.35 -5.61
N MET A 199 -1.88 13.72 -5.94
CA MET A 199 -0.78 14.44 -6.61
C MET A 199 -1.00 14.63 -8.12
N LYS A 200 -2.22 14.39 -8.63
CA LYS A 200 -2.56 14.67 -10.04
C LYS A 200 -3.87 15.42 -10.31
N THR A 201 -4.69 15.78 -9.32
CA THR A 201 -5.98 16.47 -9.57
C THR A 201 -6.41 17.16 -8.26
N GLU A 202 -6.84 18.42 -8.19
CA GLU A 202 -7.87 19.08 -9.00
C GLU A 202 -7.57 20.59 -9.24
N VAL A 203 -7.87 21.03 -10.46
CA VAL A 203 -8.17 22.43 -10.81
C VAL A 203 -9.59 22.71 -10.29
N PHE A 204 -9.71 23.56 -9.27
CA PHE A 204 -10.98 24.23 -8.98
C PHE A 204 -10.96 25.58 -9.69
N GLU A 205 -11.75 25.70 -10.76
CA GLU A 205 -12.33 27.00 -11.16
C GLU A 205 -13.44 27.39 -10.17
#